data_AF-A0A9J6DWF8-F1
#
_entry.id   AF-A0A9J6DWF8-F1
#
_cell.length_a   1.000
_cell.length_b   1.000
_cell.length_c   1.000
_cell.angle_alpha   90.00
_cell.angle_beta   90.00
_cell.angle_gamma   90.00
#
_symmetry.space_group_name_H-M   'P 1'
#
loop_
_entity.id
_entity.type
_entity.pdbx_description
1 polymer ?
#
loop_
_entity_poly.entity_id
_entity_poly.type
_entity_poly.pdbx_seq_one_letter_code
_entity_poly.pdbx_strand_id
1 'polypeptide(L)'
;MGASREEYRAAAPYHSYIHVDDFASPKELAEYLRHLSSNHSLYNQYFEWKGTGEFVNTYFWCRLCAMLHAPPPPAETRRTLEVYKWWKHNACTTVDSSR
;
A
#
# COMPACT_ATOMS: atom_id res chain seq x y z
N MET A 1 -0.04 -15.09 13.26
CA MET A 1 -0.77 -14.75 12.00
C MET A 1 0.18 -14.02 11.08
N GLY A 2 0.19 -14.33 9.78
CA GLY A 2 1.17 -13.76 8.85
C GLY A 2 2.49 -14.52 8.83
N ALA A 3 3.53 -13.86 8.33
CA ALA A 3 4.91 -14.36 8.29
C ALA A 3 5.48 -14.50 9.73
N SER A 4 6.61 -15.20 9.88
CA SER A 4 7.26 -15.32 11.18
C SER A 4 7.82 -13.98 11.68
N ARG A 5 8.10 -13.88 12.98
CA ARG A 5 8.71 -12.68 13.57
C ARG A 5 10.06 -12.37 12.91
N GLU A 6 10.83 -13.40 12.60
CA GLU A 6 12.13 -13.31 11.93
C GLU A 6 12.00 -12.80 10.49
N GLU A 7 11.00 -13.29 9.76
CA GLU A 7 10.73 -12.83 8.38
C GLU A 7 10.36 -11.34 8.36
N TYR A 8 9.49 -10.90 9.27
CA TYR A 8 9.16 -9.48 9.39
C TYR A 8 10.38 -8.65 9.82
N ARG A 9 11.21 -9.15 10.74
CA ARG A 9 12.43 -8.45 11.18
C ARG A 9 13.45 -8.27 10.06
N ALA A 10 13.51 -9.23 9.13
CA ALA A 10 14.41 -9.16 7.99
C ALA A 10 13.91 -8.22 6.88
N ALA A 11 12.58 -8.08 6.72
CA ALA A 11 11.98 -7.33 5.63
C ALA A 11 11.53 -5.91 5.99
N ALA A 12 11.12 -5.68 7.24
CA ALA A 12 10.56 -4.41 7.69
C ALA A 12 11.59 -3.57 8.46
N PRO A 13 11.49 -2.23 8.41
CA PRO A 13 12.31 -1.38 9.26
C PRO A 13 12.15 -1.70 10.75
N TYR A 14 13.22 -1.48 11.51
CA TYR A 14 13.20 -1.71 12.95
C TYR A 14 12.14 -0.81 13.63
N HIS A 15 11.41 -1.38 14.59
CA HIS A 15 10.27 -0.72 15.28
C HIS A 15 9.15 -0.18 14.37
N SER A 16 8.99 -0.66 13.13
CA SER A 16 7.94 -0.17 12.22
C SER A 16 6.63 -0.98 12.21
N TYR A 17 6.53 -2.04 13.01
CA TYR A 17 5.40 -2.97 12.98
C TYR A 17 5.12 -3.56 14.36
N ILE A 18 3.92 -4.12 14.50
CA ILE A 18 3.45 -4.81 15.69
C ILE A 18 3.24 -6.27 15.31
N HIS A 19 3.97 -7.20 15.93
CA HIS A 19 3.78 -8.61 15.66
C HIS A 19 2.72 -9.18 16.59
N VAL A 20 1.80 -9.98 16.07
CA VAL A 20 0.67 -10.51 16.86
C VAL A 20 1.14 -11.47 17.97
N ASP A 21 2.24 -12.19 17.73
CA ASP A 21 2.82 -13.13 18.70
C ASP A 21 3.65 -12.42 19.79
N ASP A 22 3.72 -11.08 19.77
CA ASP A 22 4.28 -10.29 20.89
C ASP A 22 3.30 -10.15 22.06
N PHE A 23 2.04 -10.56 21.86
CA PHE A 23 0.97 -10.49 22.85
C PHE A 23 0.50 -11.90 23.23
N ALA A 24 0.15 -12.09 24.49
CA ALA A 24 -0.30 -13.40 24.99
C ALA A 24 -1.70 -13.75 24.46
N SER A 25 -2.50 -12.76 24.02
CA SER A 25 -3.82 -13.00 23.45
C SER A 25 -4.28 -11.90 22.48
N PRO A 26 -5.25 -12.20 21.59
CA PRO A 26 -5.88 -11.19 20.74
C PRO A 26 -6.54 -10.05 21.52
N LYS A 27 -7.02 -10.32 22.75
CA LYS A 27 -7.62 -9.32 23.63
C LYS A 27 -6.57 -8.29 24.08
N GLU A 28 -5.41 -8.76 24.50
CA GLU A 28 -4.30 -7.90 24.91
C GLU A 28 -3.81 -7.03 23.75
N LEU A 29 -3.68 -7.61 22.55
CA LEU A 29 -3.38 -6.84 21.34
C LEU A 29 -4.45 -5.77 21.08
N ALA A 30 -5.74 -6.09 21.18
CA ALA A 30 -6.81 -5.12 20.97
C ALA A 30 -6.78 -3.97 22.00
N GLU A 31 -6.46 -4.27 23.26
CA GLU A 31 -6.28 -3.27 24.31
C GLU A 31 -5.08 -2.36 24.02
N TYR A 32 -3.96 -2.94 23.57
CA TYR A 32 -2.79 -2.19 23.12
C TYR A 32 -3.11 -1.27 21.94
N LEU A 33 -3.79 -1.78 20.90
CA LEU A 33 -4.15 -0.99 19.72
C LEU A 33 -5.09 0.17 20.08
N ARG A 34 -6.00 -0.01 21.04
CA ARG A 34 -6.83 1.08 21.55
C ARG A 34 -6.00 2.15 22.24
N HIS A 35 -5.07 1.78 23.11
CA HIS A 35 -4.16 2.73 23.76
C HIS A 35 -3.27 3.45 22.73
N LEU A 36 -2.75 2.71 21.75
CA LEU A 36 -1.93 3.25 20.67
C LEU A 36 -2.71 4.28 19.85
N SER A 37 -3.97 4.00 19.52
CA SER A 37 -4.81 4.88 18.70
C SER A 37 -5.12 6.23 19.35
N SER A 38 -5.14 6.30 20.67
CA SER A 38 -5.41 7.55 21.41
C SER A 38 -4.16 8.37 21.74
N ASN A 39 -2.96 7.79 21.57
CA ASN A 39 -1.70 8.45 21.86
C ASN A 39 -0.89 8.67 20.58
N HIS A 40 -1.02 9.87 20.01
CA HIS A 40 -0.31 10.24 18.77
C HIS A 40 1.21 10.14 18.89
N SER A 41 1.78 10.45 20.05
CA SER A 41 3.23 10.38 20.24
C SER A 41 3.72 8.93 20.14
N LEU A 42 3.05 8.02 20.85
CA LEU A 42 3.36 6.59 20.81
C LEU A 42 3.11 6.00 19.41
N TYR A 43 2.00 6.37 18.76
CA TYR A 43 1.72 5.94 17.40
C TYR A 43 2.80 6.41 16.42
N ASN A 44 3.28 7.64 16.55
CA ASN A 44 4.29 8.21 15.66
C ASN A 44 5.68 7.57 15.84
N GLN A 45 5.98 6.89 16.95
CA GLN A 45 7.23 6.15 17.12
C GLN A 45 7.39 5.04 16.06
N TYR A 46 6.29 4.39 15.65
CA TYR A 46 6.28 3.39 14.57
C TYR A 46 6.61 3.93 13.18
N PHE A 47 6.78 5.26 13.08
CA PHE A 47 7.06 5.98 11.86
C PHE A 47 8.44 6.67 11.87
N GLU A 48 9.22 6.52 12.94
CA GLU A 48 10.55 7.14 13.09
C GLU A 48 11.56 6.66 12.05
N TRP A 49 11.37 5.45 11.52
CA TRP A 49 12.16 4.93 10.41
C TRP A 49 11.99 5.76 9.12
N LYS A 50 10.92 6.57 8.99
CA LYS A 50 10.75 7.45 7.83
C LYS A 50 11.82 8.54 7.87
N GLY A 51 12.83 8.38 7.01
CA GLY A 51 13.99 9.27 6.91
C GLY A 51 15.32 8.58 7.19
N THR A 52 15.31 7.32 7.63
CA THR A 52 16.54 6.55 7.86
C THR A 52 16.99 5.76 6.63
N GLY A 53 16.22 5.79 5.53
CA GLY A 53 16.53 5.14 4.26
C GLY A 53 17.06 6.12 3.22
N GLU A 54 17.82 5.61 2.26
CA GLU A 54 18.32 6.39 1.14
C GLU A 54 17.36 6.30 -0.06
N PHE A 55 17.15 7.42 -0.73
CA PHE A 55 16.50 7.40 -2.04
C PHE A 55 17.44 6.75 -3.05
N VAL A 56 17.14 5.53 -3.45
CA VAL A 56 17.80 4.93 -4.61
C VAL A 56 17.35 5.72 -5.83
N ASN A 57 18.28 6.47 -6.43
CA ASN A 57 18.00 7.20 -7.67
C ASN A 57 17.86 6.20 -8.82
N THR A 58 16.63 5.71 -9.00
CA THR A 58 16.24 4.87 -10.13
C THR A 58 15.99 5.68 -11.40
N TYR A 59 16.33 6.98 -11.39
CA TYR A 59 15.98 7.97 -12.41
C TYR A 59 14.47 8.02 -12.67
N PHE A 60 13.66 7.83 -11.61
CA PHE A 60 12.21 7.78 -11.69
C PHE A 60 11.63 8.97 -12.46
N TRP A 61 12.04 10.20 -12.12
CA TRP A 61 11.57 11.41 -12.79
C TRP A 61 11.99 11.49 -14.26
N CYS A 62 13.19 11.03 -14.59
CA CYS A 62 13.63 10.96 -15.99
C CYS A 62 12.82 9.92 -16.78
N ARG A 63 12.52 8.75 -16.19
CA ARG A 63 11.66 7.73 -16.82
C ARG A 63 10.24 8.25 -17.03
N LEU A 64 9.67 8.91 -16.04
CA LEU A 64 8.35 9.54 -16.15
C LEU A 64 8.33 10.61 -17.24
N CYS A 65 9.34 11.49 -17.27
CA CYS A 65 9.51 12.52 -18.29
C CYS A 65 9.62 11.89 -19.69
N ALA A 66 10.45 10.86 -19.86
CA ALA A 66 10.59 10.14 -21.12
C ALA A 66 9.27 9.50 -21.57
N MET A 67 8.49 8.90 -20.65
CA MET A 67 7.17 8.35 -20.97
C MET A 67 6.17 9.42 -21.37
N LEU A 68 6.19 10.59 -20.72
CA LEU A 68 5.28 11.69 -21.02
C LEU A 68 5.58 12.33 -22.38
N HIS A 69 6.86 12.43 -22.73
CA HIS A 69 7.32 13.01 -24.00
C HIS A 69 7.51 11.97 -25.12
N ALA A 70 7.30 10.68 -24.85
CA ALA A 70 7.32 9.66 -25.87
C ALA A 70 6.24 9.93 -26.92
N PRO A 71 6.51 9.65 -28.21
CA PRO A 71 5.47 9.71 -29.21
C PRO A 71 4.31 8.80 -28.80
N PRO A 72 3.05 9.22 -29.01
CA PRO A 72 1.92 8.38 -28.69
C PRO A 72 2.05 7.05 -29.46
N PRO A 73 1.65 5.93 -28.85
CA PRO A 73 1.61 4.66 -29.57
C PRO A 73 0.69 4.80 -30.79
N PRO A 74 0.87 3.95 -31.82
CA PRO A 74 -0.03 3.89 -32.96
C PRO A 74 -1.48 3.84 -32.50
N ALA A 75 -2.38 4.51 -33.23
CA ALA A 75 -3.79 4.63 -32.85
C ALA A 75 -4.46 3.28 -32.57
N GLU A 76 -4.00 2.23 -33.26
CA GLU A 76 -4.44 0.84 -33.12
C GLU A 76 -4.10 0.20 -31.76
N THR A 77 -3.02 0.66 -31.11
CA THR A 77 -2.58 0.18 -29.79
C THR A 77 -3.04 1.10 -28.66
N ARG A 78 -3.58 2.28 -28.99
CA ARG A 78 -4.10 3.24 -28.03
C ARG A 78 -5.42 2.70 -27.48
N ARG A 79 -5.33 1.84 -26.46
CA ARG A 79 -6.49 1.53 -25.60
C ARG A 79 -6.87 2.82 -24.88
N THR A 80 -7.76 3.60 -25.47
CA THR A 80 -8.54 4.57 -24.73
C THR A 80 -9.45 3.77 -23.81
N LEU A 81 -8.90 3.41 -22.65
CA LEU A 81 -9.75 3.12 -21.50
C LEU A 81 -10.50 4.43 -21.27
N GLU A 82 -11.76 4.44 -21.69
CA GLU A 82 -12.72 5.45 -21.28
C GLU A 82 -12.93 5.23 -19.79
N VAL A 83 -11.96 5.65 -18.96
CA VAL A 83 -11.91 5.34 -17.52
C VAL A 83 -13.22 5.77 -16.87
N TYR A 84 -13.77 6.91 -17.30
CA TYR A 84 -15.08 7.37 -16.88
C TYR A 84 -16.22 6.39 -17.22
N LYS A 85 -16.27 5.85 -18.44
CA LYS A 85 -17.29 4.87 -18.83
C LYS A 85 -17.10 3.53 -18.12
N TRP A 86 -15.87 3.06 -18.00
CA TRP A 86 -15.56 1.85 -17.24
C TRP A 86 -16.01 2.01 -15.77
N TRP A 87 -15.59 3.09 -15.11
CA TRP A 87 -15.89 3.38 -13.71
C TRP A 87 -17.38 3.57 -13.44
N LYS A 88 -18.09 4.29 -14.32
CA LYS A 88 -19.50 4.66 -14.09
C LYS A 88 -20.49 3.60 -14.57
N HIS A 89 -20.16 2.85 -15.63
CA HIS A 89 -21.15 2.01 -16.33
C HIS A 89 -20.78 0.52 -16.41
N ASN A 90 -19.50 0.16 -16.29
CA ASN A 90 -19.05 -1.24 -16.48
C ASN A 90 -18.38 -1.86 -15.25
N ALA A 91 -18.11 -1.09 -14.18
CA ALA A 91 -17.44 -1.60 -12.98
C ALA A 91 -18.37 -2.49 -12.13
N CYS A 92 -19.69 -2.24 -12.18
CA CYS A 92 -20.71 -2.99 -11.45
C CYS A 92 -21.88 -3.35 -12.39
N THR A 93 -21.67 -4.30 -13.30
CA THR A 93 -22.78 -4.90 -14.06
C THR A 93 -23.40 -5.99 -13.20
N THR A 94 -24.61 -5.76 -12.69
CA THR A 94 -25.43 -6.84 -12.16
C THR A 94 -25.79 -7.73 -13.35
N VAL A 95 -25.27 -8.96 -13.38
CA VAL A 95 -25.78 -9.98 -14.28
C VAL A 95 -27.23 -10.18 -13.89
N ASP A 96 -28.16 -9.74 -14.73
CA ASP A 96 -29.58 -10.06 -14.57
C ASP A 96 -29.72 -11.57 -14.80
N SER A 97 -29.67 -12.33 -13.72
CA SER A 97 -30.05 -13.73 -13.69
C SER A 97 -31.57 -13.81 -13.65
N SER A 98 -32.21 -13.43 -14.75
CA SER A 98 -33.57 -13.85 -15.05
C SER A 98 -33.58 -15.34 -15.39
N ARG A 99 -33.54 -16.20 -14.36
CA ARG A 99 -34.20 -17.52 -14.28
C ARG A 99 -34.15 -18.11 -12.88
#